data_AF-A0A392S9W2-F1
#
_entry.id   AF-A0A392S9W2-F1
#
_cell.length_a   1.000
_cell.length_b   1.000
_cell.length_c   1.000
_cell.angle_alpha   90.00
_cell.angle_beta   90.00
_cell.angle_gamma   90.00
#
_symmetry.space_group_name_H-M   'P 1'
#
loop_
_entity.id
_entity.type
_entity.pdbx_description
1 polymer ?
#
loop_
_entity_poly.entity_id
_entity_poly.type
_entity_poly.pdbx_seq_one_letter_code
_entity_poly.pdbx_strand_id
1 'polypeptide(L)'
;MRPLPPGDPPRSCEQETLMEAEAQSEGPLATDLFVANNKIQTIASRMLVSGELPEGSSARRVVQEIFSITKYPHRYLIGRRRGASQ
;
A
#
# COMPACT_ATOMS: atom_id res chain seq x y z
N MET A 1 -5.09 23.99 31.83
CA MET A 1 -4.04 23.90 30.80
C MET A 1 -3.05 22.84 31.26
N ARG A 2 -3.08 21.64 30.67
CA ARG A 2 -2.12 20.56 30.99
C ARG A 2 -0.88 20.78 30.11
N PRO A 3 0.36 20.82 30.65
CA PRO A 3 1.54 21.00 29.82
C PRO A 3 1.73 19.81 28.88
N LEU A 4 2.06 20.08 27.61
CA LEU A 4 2.45 19.03 26.67
C LEU A 4 3.80 18.43 27.09
N PRO A 5 3.99 17.11 26.94
CA PRO A 5 5.27 16.47 27.22
C PRO A 5 6.38 17.04 26.32
N PRO A 6 7.60 17.23 26.84
CA PRO A 6 8.72 17.72 26.05
C PRO A 6 9.14 16.62 25.07
N GLY A 7 9.07 16.91 23.77
CA GLY A 7 9.38 15.89 22.76
C GLY A 7 9.56 16.42 21.35
N ASP A 8 8.74 17.37 20.90
CA ASP A 8 8.89 17.98 19.58
C ASP A 8 8.53 19.47 19.62
N PRO A 9 9.23 20.33 18.86
CA PRO A 9 8.81 21.73 18.70
C PRO A 9 7.38 21.78 18.15
N PRO A 10 6.55 22.74 18.59
CA PRO A 10 5.22 22.92 18.03
C PRO A 10 5.36 23.11 16.52
N ARG A 11 4.70 22.24 15.74
CA ARG A 11 4.65 22.42 14.28
C ARG A 11 3.91 23.73 14.00
N SER A 12 4.41 24.51 13.04
CA SER A 12 3.69 25.71 12.63
C SER A 12 2.35 25.30 12.00
N CYS A 13 1.33 26.14 12.15
CA CYS A 13 0.01 25.91 11.57
C CYS A 13 0.10 25.68 10.03
N GLU A 14 1.09 26.31 9.40
CA GLU A 14 1.41 26.15 7.98
C GLU A 14 1.93 24.74 7.66
N GLN A 15 2.77 24.17 8.53
CA GLN A 15 3.33 22.83 8.37
C GLN A 15 2.28 21.73 8.58
N GLU A 16 1.33 21.92 9.50
CA GLU A 16 0.18 21.01 9.66
C GLU A 16 -0.74 21.04 8.43
N THR A 17 -1.00 22.24 7.88
CA THR A 17 -1.84 22.41 6.68
C THR A 17 -1.24 21.71 5.46
N LEU A 18 0.08 21.80 5.28
CA LEU A 18 0.78 21.12 4.19
C LEU A 18 0.73 19.59 4.33
N MET A 19 0.96 19.07 5.54
CA MET A 19 0.89 17.64 5.80
C MET A 19 -0.52 17.07 5.61
N GLU A 20 -1.55 17.85 5.96
CA GLU A 20 -2.95 17.46 5.78
C GLU A 20 -3.37 17.50 4.29
N ALA A 21 -2.89 18.48 3.54
CA ALA A 21 -3.07 18.57 2.09
C ALA A 21 -2.37 17.41 1.35
N GLU A 22 -1.13 17.07 1.76
CA GLU A 22 -0.40 15.92 1.24
C GLU A 22 -1.16 14.62 1.53
N ALA A 23 -1.60 14.41 2.78
CA ALA A 23 -2.36 13.22 3.16
C ALA A 23 -3.71 13.10 2.42
N GLN A 24 -4.40 14.22 2.17
CA GLN A 24 -5.63 14.25 1.38
C GLN A 24 -5.37 13.92 -0.09
N SER A 25 -4.22 14.33 -0.66
CA SER A 25 -3.85 14.01 -2.04
C SER A 25 -3.37 12.56 -2.22
N GLU A 26 -2.65 12.03 -1.23
CA GLU A 26 -2.10 10.67 -1.24
C GLU A 26 -3.13 9.58 -0.93
N GLY A 27 -4.20 9.91 -0.20
CA GLY A 27 -5.24 8.95 0.19
C GLY A 27 -5.99 8.31 -1.00
N PRO A 28 -6.53 9.11 -1.94
CA PRO A 28 -7.15 8.59 -3.16
C PRO A 28 -6.18 7.80 -4.02
N LEU A 29 -4.96 8.31 -4.21
CA LEU A 29 -3.91 7.64 -4.98
C LEU A 29 -3.56 6.27 -4.38
N ALA A 30 -3.40 6.19 -3.06
CA ALA A 30 -3.12 4.93 -2.36
C ALA A 30 -4.28 3.93 -2.50
N THR A 31 -5.52 4.43 -2.51
CA THR A 31 -6.72 3.60 -2.70
C THR A 31 -6.77 3.06 -4.13
N ASP A 32 -6.53 3.91 -5.13
CA ASP A 32 -6.52 3.51 -6.54
C ASP A 32 -5.41 2.50 -6.84
N LEU A 33 -4.20 2.73 -6.29
CA LEU A 33 -3.08 1.80 -6.37
C LEU A 33 -3.40 0.46 -5.69
N PHE A 34 -4.09 0.48 -4.56
CA PHE A 34 -4.53 -0.75 -3.88
C PHE A 34 -5.53 -1.54 -4.74
N VAL A 35 -6.51 -0.87 -5.34
CA VAL A 35 -7.49 -1.50 -6.24
C VAL A 35 -6.79 -2.08 -7.48
N ALA A 36 -5.87 -1.34 -8.09
CA ALA A 36 -5.09 -1.80 -9.23
C ALA A 36 -4.25 -3.05 -8.88
N ASN A 37 -3.56 -3.04 -7.73
CA ASN A 37 -2.76 -4.18 -7.25
C ASN A 37 -3.63 -5.42 -7.02
N ASN A 38 -4.82 -5.30 -6.44
CA ASN A 38 -5.73 -6.43 -6.24
C ASN A 38 -6.21 -7.02 -7.57
N LYS A 39 -6.47 -6.18 -8.57
CA LYS A 39 -6.81 -6.64 -9.93
C LYS A 39 -5.66 -7.43 -10.55
N ILE A 40 -4.42 -6.92 -10.43
CA ILE A 40 -3.22 -7.61 -10.93
C ILE A 40 -3.04 -8.96 -10.23
N GLN A 41 -3.17 -9.03 -8.90
CA GLN A 41 -3.11 -10.30 -8.16
C GLN A 41 -4.14 -11.30 -8.66
N THR A 42 -5.38 -10.85 -8.90
CA THR A 42 -6.47 -11.71 -9.36
C THR A 42 -6.17 -12.29 -10.73
N ILE A 43 -5.69 -11.46 -11.66
CA ILE A 43 -5.31 -11.90 -13.02
C ILE A 43 -4.14 -12.89 -12.95
N ALA A 44 -3.07 -12.55 -12.22
CA ALA A 44 -1.91 -13.41 -12.08
C ALA A 44 -2.29 -14.77 -11.47
N SER A 45 -3.11 -14.77 -10.42
CA SER A 45 -3.63 -16.01 -9.81
C SER A 45 -4.38 -16.87 -10.81
N ARG A 46 -5.28 -16.26 -11.59
CA ARG A 46 -6.04 -16.98 -12.62
C ARG A 46 -5.13 -17.61 -13.66
N MET A 47 -4.12 -16.89 -14.15
CA MET A 47 -3.15 -17.41 -15.12
C MET A 47 -2.30 -18.57 -14.58
N LEU A 48 -1.97 -18.55 -13.28
CA LEU A 48 -1.20 -19.63 -12.67
C LEU A 48 -2.03 -20.91 -12.46
N VAL A 49 -3.33 -20.76 -12.17
CA VAL A 49 -4.26 -21.87 -11.87
C VAL A 49 -4.90 -22.44 -13.14
N SER A 50 -5.11 -21.63 -14.19
CA SER A 50 -5.80 -22.06 -15.43
C SER A 50 -5.02 -23.09 -16.24
N GLY A 51 -3.71 -23.25 -15.99
CA GLY A 51 -2.85 -24.12 -16.77
C GLY A 51 -2.54 -23.60 -18.18
N GLU A 52 -2.99 -22.39 -18.54
CA GLU A 52 -2.68 -21.73 -19.81
C GLU A 52 -1.19 -21.45 -19.98
N LEU A 53 -0.45 -21.34 -18.88
CA LEU A 53 0.99 -21.15 -18.88
C LEU A 53 1.70 -22.49 -18.62
N PRO A 54 2.49 -23.00 -19.59
CA PRO A 54 3.25 -24.24 -19.42
C PRO A 54 4.17 -24.16 -18.21
N GLU A 55 4.27 -25.27 -17.47
CA GLU A 55 5.21 -25.41 -16.36
C GLU A 55 6.65 -25.10 -16.82
N GLY A 56 7.40 -24.35 -16.02
CA GLY A 56 8.77 -23.99 -16.34
C GLY A 56 8.95 -22.91 -17.42
N SER A 57 7.87 -22.47 -18.08
CA SER A 57 7.95 -21.38 -19.07
C SER A 57 8.40 -20.06 -18.43
N SER A 58 9.11 -19.24 -19.22
CA SER A 58 9.50 -17.89 -18.82
C SER A 58 8.28 -17.05 -18.42
N ALA A 59 7.18 -17.18 -19.17
CA ALA A 59 5.92 -16.51 -18.88
C ALA A 59 5.37 -16.88 -17.49
N ARG A 60 5.37 -18.17 -17.13
CA ARG A 60 4.93 -18.63 -15.79
C ARG A 60 5.79 -18.05 -14.67
N ARG A 61 7.11 -17.99 -14.86
CA ARG A 61 8.04 -17.38 -13.88
C ARG A 61 7.76 -15.90 -13.67
N VAL A 62 7.56 -15.14 -14.75
CA VAL A 62 7.23 -13.71 -14.68
C VAL A 62 5.91 -13.48 -13.94
N VAL A 63 4.87 -14.29 -14.22
CA VAL A 63 3.59 -14.17 -13.51
C VAL A 63 3.71 -14.53 -12.02
N GLN A 64 4.52 -15.53 -11.67
CA GLN A 64 4.81 -15.84 -10.26
C GLN A 64 5.52 -14.69 -9.53
N GLU A 65 6.44 -14.01 -10.22
CA GLU A 65 7.15 -12.85 -9.69
C GLU A 65 6.20 -11.67 -9.45
N ILE A 66 5.36 -11.33 -10.44
CA ILE A 66 4.32 -10.30 -10.32
C ILE A 66 3.37 -10.61 -9.15
N PHE A 67 2.92 -11.86 -9.05
CA PHE A 67 2.06 -12.30 -7.96
C PHE A 67 2.73 -12.16 -6.58
N SER A 68 4.04 -12.44 -6.50
CA SER A 68 4.81 -12.29 -5.27
C SER A 68 4.98 -10.82 -4.89
N ILE A 69 5.38 -9.95 -5.83
CA ILE A 69 5.57 -8.50 -5.63
C ILE A 69 4.29 -7.87 -5.09
N THR A 70 3.16 -8.18 -5.72
CA THR A 70 1.88 -7.60 -5.35
C THR A 70 1.39 -8.07 -3.97
N LYS A 71 1.91 -9.16 -3.40
CA LYS A 71 1.58 -9.64 -2.04
C LYS A 71 2.28 -8.83 -0.93
N TYR A 72 3.43 -8.22 -1.21
CA TYR A 72 4.20 -7.42 -0.23
C TYR A 72 3.53 -6.10 0.22
N PRO A 73 2.85 -5.29 -0.61
CA PRO A 73 2.21 -4.05 -0.16
C PRO A 73 1.06 -4.26 0.83
N HIS A 74 0.56 -5.49 0.99
CA HIS A 74 -0.50 -5.80 1.94
C HIS A 74 -0.08 -5.58 3.41
N ARG A 75 1.22 -5.70 3.75
CA ARG A 75 1.68 -5.51 5.15
C ARG A 75 1.94 -4.04 5.52
N TYR A 76 2.32 -3.19 4.57
CA TYR A 76 2.64 -1.79 4.86
C TYR A 76 1.39 -0.91 4.99
N LEU A 77 0.36 -1.13 4.16
CA LEU A 77 -0.85 -0.29 4.19
C LEU A 77 -1.80 -0.62 5.35
N ILE A 78 -1.86 -1.87 5.80
CA ILE A 78 -2.73 -2.29 6.92
C ILE A 78 -2.12 -1.86 8.28
N GLY A 79 -0.79 -1.81 8.40
CA GLY A 79 -0.11 -1.36 9.63
C GLY A 79 -0.40 0.10 9.98
N ARG A 80 -0.62 0.98 8.99
CA ARG A 80 -0.87 2.42 9.21
C ARG A 80 -2.28 2.74 9.71
N ARG A 81 -3.28 1.86 9.52
CA ARG A 81 -4.65 2.06 10.06
C ARG A 81 -4.85 1.60 11.50
N ARG A 82 -3.90 0.84 12.08
CA ARG A 82 -4.00 0.33 13.46
C ARG A 82 -3.11 1.04 14.48
N GLY A 83 -2.37 2.07 14.05
CA GLY A 83 -1.47 2.85 14.94
C GLY A 83 -2.05 4.16 15.47
N ALA A 84 -3.29 4.54 15.12
CA ALA A 84 -3.90 5.81 15.52
C ALA A 84 -4.88 5.67 16.71
N SER A 85 -4.56 4.79 17.67
CA SER A 85 -5.28 4.68 18.95
C SER A 85 -4.36 4.04 19.98
N GLN A 86 -3.51 4.86 20.58
CA GLN A 86 -2.97 4.66 21.93
C GLN A 86 -2.52 6.00 22.50
#